data_AF-A0A2I4GZ66-F1
#
_entry.id   AF-A0A2I4GZ66-F1
#
_cell.length_a   1.000
_cell.length_b   1.000
_cell.length_c   1.000
_cell.angle_alpha   90.00
_cell.angle_beta   90.00
_cell.angle_gamma   90.00
#
_symmetry.space_group_name_H-M   'P 1'
#
loop_
_entity.id
_entity.type
_entity.pdbx_description
1 polymer ?
#
loop_
_entity_poly.entity_id
_entity_poly.type
_entity_poly.pdbx_seq_one_letter_code
_entity_poly.pdbx_strand_id
1 'polypeptide(L)'
;MEKKEGSSKLNVAIIHPDLGIGGAERLIVDAAVELASHGHNVHIFTAHHDITRCFEETLAGSFIVTVYGAFLPRHVFYRFHALCAYLRCIFVALCVLFMWPSFDVVLVDQVSVVIPILKLKTSIKVVFYCHFPDLLLAQHSTVLRRIYRKPIDLIEEITTGMADMILVNSRFTASTFANTFKHLHTRGIRPAVLYPAVNVDQFDEPHSTKLNFLSINRFERKKNIELAISAFAMLHTPEGDVFQNHNLDDASLTIAGGYDKRLKENVEYLEELKSLAEREGVSHRVNFITSCSTAERNALLSQCLCVIYTPKDEHFGIVPLEAMAAHKPVIACNSGGPVETIKDGETGYLCDPTPQQFSSAMAKLVQDPQIAKIMGKEARRHVTESFSTKMFGLHLNQYLSDIARPKRD
;
A
#
# COMPACT_ATOMS: atom_id res chain seq x y z
N MET A 1 -1.49 3.17 39.34
CA MET A 1 -2.15 4.20 38.52
C MET A 1 -1.06 5.07 37.90
N GLU A 2 -0.50 4.64 36.78
CA GLU A 2 0.40 5.48 36.00
C GLU A 2 -0.43 6.55 35.30
N LYS A 3 -0.08 7.83 35.50
CA LYS A 3 -0.62 8.94 34.72
C LYS A 3 -0.26 8.66 33.26
N LYS A 4 -1.27 8.42 32.39
CA LYS A 4 -1.12 8.63 30.95
C LYS A 4 -0.63 10.07 30.76
N GLU A 5 0.63 10.27 30.41
CA GLU A 5 1.08 11.53 29.83
C GLU A 5 0.25 11.76 28.58
N GLY A 6 -0.78 12.62 28.68
CA GLY A 6 -1.52 13.05 27.50
C GLY A 6 -0.55 13.74 26.57
N SER A 7 -0.37 13.21 25.35
CA SER A 7 0.36 13.91 24.29
C SER A 7 -0.17 15.33 24.18
N SER A 8 0.73 16.31 24.12
CA SER A 8 0.35 17.71 23.93
C SER A 8 -0.38 17.84 22.61
N LYS A 9 -1.53 18.51 22.62
CA LYS A 9 -2.28 18.81 21.40
C LYS A 9 -1.39 19.57 20.41
N LEU A 10 -1.30 19.05 19.18
CA LEU A 10 -0.48 19.59 18.09
C LEU A 10 -1.39 20.16 16.99
N ASN A 11 -0.90 21.18 16.30
CA ASN A 11 -1.43 21.64 15.02
C ASN A 11 -0.63 20.98 13.90
N VAL A 12 -1.26 20.05 13.19
CA VAL A 12 -0.64 19.24 12.15
C VAL A 12 -1.21 19.63 10.80
N ALA A 13 -0.33 19.99 9.87
CA ALA A 13 -0.68 20.09 8.46
C ALA A 13 -0.24 18.82 7.72
N ILE A 14 -1.02 18.38 6.76
CA ILE A 14 -0.66 17.32 5.83
C ILE A 14 -0.67 17.89 4.42
N ILE A 15 0.41 17.76 3.66
CA ILE A 15 0.49 18.19 2.26
C ILE A 15 0.55 16.97 1.37
N HIS A 16 -0.45 16.82 0.50
CA HIS A 16 -0.56 15.71 -0.45
C HIS A 16 -0.95 16.24 -1.84
N PRO A 17 -0.34 15.75 -2.95
CA PRO A 17 -0.52 16.35 -4.28
C PRO A 17 -1.97 16.44 -4.76
N ASP A 18 -2.72 15.34 -4.71
CA ASP A 18 -4.10 15.28 -5.21
C ASP A 18 -4.90 14.27 -4.37
N LEU A 19 -6.07 14.66 -3.85
CA LEU A 19 -6.99 13.77 -3.13
C LEU A 19 -8.04 13.18 -4.08
N GLY A 20 -8.00 11.86 -4.24
CA GLY A 20 -8.99 11.05 -4.94
C GLY A 20 -9.15 9.67 -4.28
N ILE A 21 -9.15 8.61 -5.08
CA ILE A 21 -9.15 7.22 -4.58
C ILE A 21 -7.85 6.53 -5.03
N GLY A 22 -7.03 6.17 -4.07
CA GLY A 22 -5.79 5.43 -4.27
C GLY A 22 -5.15 5.02 -2.94
N GLY A 23 -4.08 4.22 -3.02
CA GLY A 23 -3.43 3.66 -1.83
C GLY A 23 -2.64 4.69 -1.03
N ALA A 24 -2.02 5.67 -1.70
CA ALA A 24 -1.31 6.76 -1.04
C ALA A 24 -2.31 7.71 -0.37
N GLU A 25 -3.37 8.05 -1.08
CA GLU A 25 -4.48 8.87 -0.59
C GLU A 25 -5.15 8.21 0.62
N ARG A 26 -5.37 6.89 0.61
CA ARG A 26 -5.94 6.17 1.77
C ARG A 26 -5.07 6.34 3.01
N LEU A 27 -3.75 6.17 2.88
CA LEU A 27 -2.82 6.33 3.99
C LEU A 27 -2.87 7.73 4.59
N ILE A 28 -2.98 8.76 3.75
CA ILE A 28 -3.07 10.15 4.20
C ILE A 28 -4.40 10.44 4.89
N VAL A 29 -5.50 9.87 4.40
CA VAL A 29 -6.79 9.97 5.07
C VAL A 29 -6.78 9.24 6.41
N ASP A 30 -6.22 8.03 6.49
CA ASP A 30 -6.04 7.30 7.74
C ASP A 30 -5.19 8.10 8.74
N ALA A 31 -4.11 8.73 8.26
CA ALA A 31 -3.27 9.59 9.09
C ALA A 31 -4.06 10.77 9.67
N ALA A 32 -4.89 11.40 8.86
CA ALA A 32 -5.68 12.53 9.30
C ALA A 32 -6.78 12.14 10.29
N VAL A 33 -7.49 11.04 10.03
CA VAL A 33 -8.53 10.50 10.94
C VAL A 33 -7.91 10.13 12.28
N GLU A 34 -6.81 9.39 12.28
CA GLU A 34 -6.21 8.91 13.52
C GLU A 34 -5.53 10.03 14.31
N LEU A 35 -4.86 10.99 13.66
CA LEU A 35 -4.33 12.15 14.37
C LEU A 35 -5.45 13.02 14.98
N ALA A 36 -6.57 13.19 14.27
CA ALA A 36 -7.74 13.88 14.82
C ALA A 36 -8.34 13.11 16.01
N SER A 37 -8.42 11.77 15.94
CA SER A 37 -8.93 10.92 17.03
C SER A 37 -8.06 10.99 18.30
N HIS A 38 -6.76 11.26 18.14
CA HIS A 38 -5.82 11.53 19.24
C HIS A 38 -5.90 12.97 19.78
N GLY A 39 -6.79 13.81 19.24
CA GLY A 39 -7.07 15.16 19.73
C GLY A 39 -6.24 16.27 19.09
N HIS A 40 -5.44 15.98 18.06
CA HIS A 40 -4.68 17.00 17.32
C HIS A 40 -5.61 17.82 16.41
N ASN A 41 -5.21 19.06 16.13
CA ASN A 41 -5.86 19.87 15.09
C ASN A 41 -5.21 19.49 13.75
N VAL A 42 -5.98 18.85 12.86
CA VAL A 42 -5.43 18.34 11.59
C VAL A 42 -6.02 19.09 10.40
N HIS A 43 -5.14 19.48 9.48
CA HIS A 43 -5.50 20.16 8.24
C HIS A 43 -4.80 19.53 7.04
N ILE A 44 -5.53 19.07 6.04
CA ILE A 44 -4.98 18.59 4.77
C ILE A 44 -4.99 19.69 3.71
N PHE A 45 -3.84 19.93 3.11
CA PHE A 45 -3.66 20.81 1.96
C PHE A 45 -3.33 19.99 0.72
N THR A 46 -4.07 20.24 -0.35
CA THR A 46 -3.89 19.52 -1.61
C THR A 46 -4.04 20.43 -2.82
N ALA A 47 -3.50 20.01 -3.96
CA ALA A 47 -3.66 20.76 -5.20
C ALA A 47 -4.98 20.45 -5.93
N HIS A 48 -5.64 19.35 -5.58
CA HIS A 48 -6.94 18.96 -6.11
C HIS A 48 -7.66 18.02 -5.16
N HIS A 49 -8.99 18.11 -5.11
CA HIS A 49 -9.85 17.16 -4.41
C HIS A 49 -11.05 16.83 -5.29
N ASP A 50 -11.17 15.57 -5.70
CA ASP A 50 -12.32 15.10 -6.47
C ASP A 50 -13.45 14.69 -5.51
N ILE A 51 -14.36 15.63 -5.23
CA ILE A 51 -15.49 15.41 -4.31
C ILE A 51 -16.45 14.30 -4.78
N THR A 52 -16.43 13.93 -6.07
CA THR A 52 -17.27 12.85 -6.61
C THR A 52 -16.62 11.48 -6.47
N ARG A 53 -15.30 11.46 -6.25
CA ARG A 53 -14.49 10.25 -6.16
C ARG A 53 -13.41 10.43 -5.10
N CYS A 54 -13.85 10.46 -3.84
CA CYS A 54 -12.99 10.59 -2.66
C CYS A 54 -13.43 9.65 -1.53
N PHE A 55 -12.60 9.57 -0.50
CA PHE A 55 -12.94 8.90 0.75
C PHE A 55 -13.93 9.75 1.55
N GLU A 56 -14.98 9.13 2.11
CA GLU A 56 -16.06 9.82 2.83
C GLU A 56 -15.54 10.64 4.02
N GLU A 57 -14.46 10.20 4.65
CA GLU A 57 -13.81 10.88 5.77
C GLU A 57 -13.30 12.27 5.39
N THR A 58 -13.01 12.51 4.11
CA THR A 58 -12.61 13.85 3.60
C THR A 58 -13.78 14.83 3.53
N LEU A 59 -15.02 14.33 3.61
CA LEU A 59 -16.26 15.11 3.59
C LEU A 59 -16.95 15.14 4.96
N ALA A 60 -16.68 14.15 5.82
CA ALA A 60 -17.35 13.97 7.12
C ALA A 60 -17.00 15.03 8.17
N GLY A 61 -15.97 15.86 7.94
CA GLY A 61 -15.60 16.97 8.82
C GLY A 61 -14.73 16.59 10.02
N SER A 62 -14.19 15.36 10.08
CA SER A 62 -13.24 14.93 11.12
C SER A 62 -11.92 15.71 11.09
N PHE A 63 -11.58 16.29 9.95
CA PHE A 63 -10.44 17.18 9.71
C PHE A 63 -10.80 18.15 8.56
N ILE A 64 -10.00 19.20 8.41
CA ILE A 64 -10.24 20.21 7.38
C ILE A 64 -9.45 19.87 6.12
N VAL A 65 -10.07 19.98 4.95
CA VAL A 65 -9.40 19.89 3.64
C VAL A 65 -9.42 21.25 2.96
N THR A 66 -8.28 21.70 2.44
CA THR A 66 -8.19 22.94 1.65
C THR A 66 -7.45 22.69 0.35
N VAL A 67 -8.04 23.16 -0.75
CA VAL A 67 -7.51 23.01 -2.10
C VAL A 67 -6.90 24.32 -2.57
N TYR A 68 -5.65 24.28 -3.04
CA TYR A 68 -4.99 25.42 -3.68
C TYR A 68 -4.50 25.04 -5.08
N GLY A 69 -4.35 26.02 -5.98
CA GLY A 69 -3.68 25.76 -7.26
C GLY A 69 -4.46 24.87 -8.23
N ALA A 70 -5.79 24.74 -8.09
CA ALA A 70 -6.63 23.97 -9.02
C ALA A 70 -6.53 24.46 -10.48
N PHE A 71 -6.13 25.72 -10.69
CA PHE A 71 -5.87 26.31 -12.01
C PHE A 71 -4.57 25.82 -12.67
N LEU A 72 -3.64 25.25 -11.91
CA LEU A 72 -2.37 24.74 -12.45
C LEU A 72 -2.60 23.39 -13.15
N PRO A 73 -2.10 23.21 -14.38
CA PRO A 73 -2.37 22.00 -15.15
C PRO A 73 -1.70 20.78 -14.53
N ARG A 74 -2.34 19.61 -14.60
CA ARG A 74 -1.74 18.31 -14.22
C ARG A 74 -0.70 17.82 -15.22
N HIS A 75 -0.80 18.27 -16.46
CA HIS A 75 0.12 17.94 -17.54
C HIS A 75 0.07 19.01 -18.62
N VAL A 76 1.12 19.11 -19.43
CA VAL A 76 1.18 19.97 -20.61
C VAL A 76 1.25 19.06 -21.84
N PHE A 77 0.24 19.11 -22.72
CA PHE A 77 0.09 18.20 -23.86
C PHE A 77 0.23 16.70 -23.50
N TYR A 78 -0.40 16.28 -22.40
CA TYR A 78 -0.28 14.91 -21.83
C TYR A 78 1.15 14.48 -21.45
N ARG A 79 2.09 15.44 -21.35
CA ARG A 79 3.49 15.27 -20.93
C ARG A 79 3.78 16.06 -19.66
N PHE A 80 4.96 15.84 -19.08
CA PHE A 80 5.49 16.58 -17.92
C PHE A 80 4.67 16.47 -16.63
N HIS A 81 3.95 15.36 -16.43
CA HIS A 81 3.15 15.10 -15.22
C HIS A 81 3.93 15.34 -13.92
N ALA A 82 5.17 14.84 -13.82
CA ALA A 82 6.01 15.04 -12.63
C ALA A 82 6.35 16.52 -12.37
N LEU A 83 6.71 17.28 -13.41
CA LEU A 83 7.01 18.70 -13.27
C LEU A 83 5.76 19.49 -12.85
N CYS A 84 4.61 19.19 -13.46
CA CYS A 84 3.33 19.79 -13.08
C CYS A 84 2.96 19.48 -11.63
N ALA A 85 3.16 18.24 -11.18
CA ALA A 85 2.94 17.85 -9.78
C ALA A 85 3.85 18.63 -8.83
N TYR A 86 5.13 18.82 -9.19
CA TYR A 86 6.07 19.63 -8.39
C TYR A 86 5.61 21.08 -8.29
N LEU A 87 5.27 21.73 -9.41
CA LEU A 87 4.80 23.11 -9.41
C LEU A 87 3.52 23.29 -8.59
N ARG A 88 2.59 22.34 -8.69
CA ARG A 88 1.36 22.30 -7.91
C ARG A 88 1.63 22.20 -6.41
N CYS A 89 2.50 21.27 -6.00
CA CYS A 89 2.86 21.10 -4.60
C CYS A 89 3.64 22.30 -4.04
N ILE A 90 4.54 22.89 -4.84
CA ILE A 90 5.26 24.12 -4.48
C ILE A 90 4.25 25.25 -4.22
N PHE A 91 3.26 25.43 -5.10
CA PHE A 91 2.23 26.44 -4.92
C PHE A 91 1.43 26.22 -3.63
N VAL A 92 1.01 24.99 -3.36
CA VAL A 92 0.33 24.62 -2.10
C VAL A 92 1.22 24.96 -0.89
N ALA A 93 2.50 24.59 -0.92
CA ALA A 93 3.43 24.86 0.18
C ALA A 93 3.66 26.36 0.42
N LEU A 94 3.71 27.17 -0.65
CA LEU A 94 3.78 28.63 -0.53
C LEU A 94 2.51 29.20 0.10
N CYS A 95 1.33 28.71 -0.29
CA CYS A 95 0.06 29.10 0.36
C CYS A 95 0.06 28.75 1.85
N VAL A 96 0.48 27.54 2.23
CA VAL A 96 0.62 27.14 3.64
C VAL A 96 1.60 28.03 4.38
N LEU A 97 2.74 28.36 3.75
CA LEU A 97 3.77 29.20 4.38
C LEU A 97 3.28 30.63 4.66
N PHE A 98 2.60 31.26 3.70
CA PHE A 98 2.26 32.69 3.75
C PHE A 98 0.84 33.01 4.22
N MET A 99 -0.13 32.10 4.01
CA MET A 99 -1.55 32.37 4.28
C MET A 99 -2.05 31.72 5.58
N TRP A 100 -1.26 30.83 6.20
CA TRP A 100 -1.67 30.10 7.39
C TRP A 100 -0.74 30.39 8.59
N PRO A 101 -1.27 30.31 9.83
CA PRO A 101 -0.45 30.24 11.03
C PRO A 101 0.58 29.12 10.94
N SER A 102 1.64 29.19 11.76
CA SER A 102 2.61 28.10 11.82
C SER A 102 1.94 26.83 12.36
N PHE A 103 2.31 25.70 11.76
CA PHE A 103 2.00 24.38 12.29
C PHE A 103 3.16 23.88 13.15
N ASP A 104 2.88 22.99 14.10
CA ASP A 104 3.92 22.35 14.92
C ASP A 104 4.65 21.29 14.08
N VAL A 105 3.87 20.51 13.32
CA VAL A 105 4.36 19.47 12.43
C VAL A 105 3.68 19.56 11.07
N VAL A 106 4.45 19.39 9.99
CA VAL A 106 3.93 19.22 8.63
C VAL A 106 4.32 17.84 8.12
N LEU A 107 3.32 16.98 7.88
CA LEU A 107 3.48 15.70 7.19
C LEU A 107 3.42 15.94 5.69
N VAL A 108 4.52 15.68 5.00
CA VAL A 108 4.65 15.83 3.55
C VAL A 108 4.64 14.46 2.90
N ASP A 109 3.82 14.29 1.88
CA ASP A 109 3.73 13.04 1.12
C ASP A 109 4.05 13.22 -0.37
N GLN A 110 4.60 12.17 -0.99
CA GLN A 110 5.03 12.03 -2.39
C GLN A 110 6.15 12.98 -2.83
N VAL A 111 5.97 14.29 -2.68
CA VAL A 111 6.80 15.31 -3.34
C VAL A 111 7.65 16.08 -2.34
N SER A 112 8.93 15.69 -2.21
CA SER A 112 9.87 16.26 -1.23
C SER A 112 10.30 17.70 -1.50
N VAL A 113 10.09 18.23 -2.72
CA VAL A 113 10.52 19.59 -3.10
C VAL A 113 9.89 20.72 -2.26
N VAL A 114 8.81 20.43 -1.53
CA VAL A 114 8.16 21.40 -0.64
C VAL A 114 8.90 21.57 0.69
N ILE A 115 9.73 20.60 1.09
CA ILE A 115 10.41 20.60 2.40
C ILE A 115 11.28 21.85 2.60
N PRO A 116 12.14 22.29 1.66
CA PRO A 116 12.94 23.51 1.81
C PRO A 116 12.09 24.77 2.03
N ILE A 117 10.92 24.84 1.37
CA ILE A 117 9.99 25.98 1.47
C ILE A 117 9.40 26.05 2.88
N LEU A 118 8.94 24.90 3.39
CA LEU A 118 8.38 24.80 4.75
C LEU A 118 9.44 25.11 5.82
N LYS A 119 10.69 24.68 5.59
CA LYS A 119 11.82 24.92 6.49
C LYS A 119 12.29 26.38 6.56
N LEU A 120 11.73 27.28 5.74
CA LEU A 120 11.91 28.72 5.94
C LEU A 120 11.34 29.19 7.29
N LYS A 121 10.36 28.48 7.86
CA LYS A 121 9.94 28.62 9.26
C LYS A 121 10.64 27.55 10.10
N THR A 122 11.66 27.94 10.86
CA THR A 122 12.47 27.03 11.69
C THR A 122 11.71 26.36 12.83
N SER A 123 10.56 26.92 13.23
CA SER A 123 9.65 26.34 14.21
C SER A 123 8.95 25.07 13.72
N ILE A 124 8.83 24.88 12.39
CA ILE A 124 8.11 23.76 11.81
C ILE A 124 8.99 22.51 11.82
N LYS A 125 8.44 21.41 12.34
CA LYS A 125 8.98 20.06 12.11
C LYS A 125 8.37 19.46 10.86
N VAL A 126 9.20 18.96 9.96
CA VAL A 126 8.74 18.34 8.71
C VAL A 126 8.99 16.85 8.76
N VAL A 127 7.92 16.07 8.67
CA VAL A 127 7.96 14.62 8.53
C VAL A 127 7.66 14.28 7.07
N PHE A 128 8.54 13.54 6.41
CA PHE A 128 8.32 13.12 5.02
C PHE A 128 7.95 11.64 4.97
N TYR A 129 6.78 11.31 4.42
CA TYR A 129 6.37 9.93 4.19
C TYR A 129 6.74 9.50 2.76
N CYS A 130 7.67 8.55 2.65
CA CYS A 130 8.13 7.99 1.39
C CYS A 130 7.50 6.62 1.17
N HIS A 131 6.50 6.54 0.29
CA HIS A 131 5.86 5.26 -0.07
C HIS A 131 6.84 4.33 -0.81
N PHE A 132 7.58 4.89 -1.76
CA PHE A 132 8.68 4.25 -2.48
C PHE A 132 9.46 5.35 -3.22
N PRO A 133 10.79 5.24 -3.39
CA PRO A 133 11.54 6.29 -4.08
C PRO A 133 11.06 6.51 -5.52
N ASP A 134 10.76 7.76 -5.90
CA ASP A 134 10.24 8.06 -7.24
C ASP A 134 11.25 7.69 -8.34
N LEU A 135 12.55 7.77 -8.02
CA LEU A 135 13.67 7.34 -8.87
C LEU A 135 13.44 5.94 -9.47
N LEU A 136 12.81 5.05 -8.71
CA LEU A 136 12.58 3.66 -9.10
C LEU A 136 11.19 3.43 -9.73
N LEU A 137 10.23 4.34 -9.53
CA LEU A 137 8.91 4.29 -10.16
C LEU A 137 8.96 4.76 -11.63
N ALA A 138 9.92 5.61 -11.97
CA ALA A 138 10.13 6.05 -13.35
C ALA A 138 10.78 4.94 -14.19
N GLN A 139 10.06 4.39 -15.18
CA GLN A 139 10.67 3.51 -16.18
C GLN A 139 11.74 4.29 -16.98
N HIS A 140 13.02 3.98 -16.73
CA HIS A 140 14.19 4.53 -17.44
C HIS A 140 14.34 3.89 -18.82
N SER A 141 13.28 3.92 -19.63
CA SER A 141 13.20 3.21 -20.91
C SER A 141 14.07 3.82 -22.02
N THR A 142 14.53 5.07 -21.87
CA THR A 142 15.37 5.75 -22.87
C THR A 142 16.45 6.62 -22.23
N VAL A 143 17.59 6.77 -22.93
CA VAL A 143 18.73 7.60 -22.50
C VAL A 143 18.33 9.05 -22.26
N LEU A 144 17.46 9.61 -23.12
CA LEU A 144 16.97 10.98 -23.00
C LEU A 144 16.13 11.18 -21.73
N ARG A 145 15.26 10.22 -21.40
CA ARG A 145 14.45 10.25 -20.17
C ARG A 145 15.32 10.15 -18.93
N ARG A 146 16.40 9.36 -18.98
CA ARG A 146 17.39 9.26 -17.90
C ARG A 146 18.13 10.57 -17.68
N ILE A 147 18.51 11.29 -18.75
CA ILE A 147 19.16 12.61 -18.64
C ILE A 147 18.20 13.66 -18.08
N TYR A 148 16.95 13.70 -18.55
CA TYR A 148 15.93 14.61 -18.03
C TYR A 148 15.62 14.37 -16.54
N ARG A 149 15.66 13.11 -16.10
CA ARG A 149 15.27 12.73 -14.73
C ARG A 149 16.39 12.92 -13.70
N LYS A 150 17.67 12.78 -14.08
CA LYS A 150 18.83 13.04 -13.21
C LYS A 150 18.76 14.30 -12.32
N PRO A 151 18.43 15.51 -12.84
CA PRO A 151 18.32 16.69 -11.99
C PRO A 151 17.15 16.60 -11.00
N ILE A 152 16.03 15.99 -11.39
CA ILE A 152 14.88 15.77 -10.50
C ILE A 152 15.26 14.81 -9.39
N ASP A 153 15.97 13.72 -9.71
CA ASP A 153 16.40 12.72 -8.73
C ASP A 153 17.41 13.31 -7.72
N LEU A 154 18.31 14.18 -8.18
CA LEU A 154 19.23 14.91 -7.29
C LEU A 154 18.49 15.86 -6.36
N ILE A 155 17.51 16.60 -6.89
CA ILE A 155 16.66 17.48 -6.08
C ILE A 155 15.86 16.65 -5.07
N GLU A 156 15.30 15.51 -5.48
CA GLU A 156 14.56 14.61 -4.61
C GLU A 156 15.43 14.11 -3.45
N GLU A 157 16.65 13.63 -3.72
CA GLU A 157 17.58 13.18 -2.65
C GLU A 157 17.91 14.33 -1.68
N ILE A 158 18.28 15.50 -2.20
CA ILE A 158 18.66 16.66 -1.37
C ILE A 158 17.48 17.11 -0.50
N THR A 159 16.30 17.30 -1.11
CA THR A 159 15.13 17.85 -0.42
C THR A 159 14.53 16.86 0.57
N THR A 160 14.52 15.56 0.25
CA THR A 160 14.14 14.49 1.19
C THR A 160 15.05 14.50 2.42
N GLY A 161 16.36 14.70 2.23
CA GLY A 161 17.33 14.78 3.32
C GLY A 161 17.19 16.01 4.24
N MET A 162 16.31 16.96 3.92
CA MET A 162 16.03 18.13 4.74
C MET A 162 14.87 17.92 5.73
N ALA A 163 14.16 16.79 5.64
CA ALA A 163 13.11 16.42 6.60
C ALA A 163 13.72 16.20 8.00
N ASP A 164 12.97 16.54 9.05
CA ASP A 164 13.37 16.22 10.42
C ASP A 164 13.22 14.72 10.71
N MET A 165 12.30 14.05 10.02
CA MET A 165 12.11 12.60 10.04
C MET A 165 11.59 12.11 8.70
N ILE A 166 12.05 10.92 8.30
CA ILE A 166 11.58 10.22 7.11
C ILE A 166 10.89 8.94 7.56
N LEU A 167 9.67 8.74 7.11
CA LEU A 167 8.89 7.53 7.31
C LEU A 167 8.82 6.74 6.01
N VAL A 168 8.87 5.42 6.11
CA VAL A 168 8.67 4.49 4.97
C VAL A 168 7.66 3.41 5.34
N ASN A 169 7.00 2.85 4.32
CA ASN A 169 5.93 1.88 4.51
C ASN A 169 6.38 0.46 4.94
N SER A 170 7.66 0.14 4.82
CA SER A 170 8.20 -1.19 5.13
C SER A 170 9.72 -1.15 5.31
N ARG A 171 10.29 -2.17 5.97
CA ARG A 171 11.76 -2.37 6.04
C ARG A 171 12.35 -2.68 4.67
N PHE A 172 11.60 -3.35 3.79
CA PHE A 172 11.97 -3.53 2.39
C PHE A 172 12.16 -2.19 1.70
N THR A 173 11.21 -1.25 1.86
CA THR A 173 11.34 0.10 1.33
C THR A 173 12.46 0.87 2.03
N ALA A 174 12.69 0.68 3.33
CA ALA A 174 13.83 1.27 4.05
C ALA A 174 15.18 0.83 3.44
N SER A 175 15.32 -0.46 3.11
CA SER A 175 16.51 -1.00 2.43
C SER A 175 16.66 -0.44 1.01
N THR A 176 15.54 -0.31 0.29
CA THR A 176 15.50 0.28 -1.05
C THR A 176 15.88 1.77 -1.01
N PHE A 177 15.39 2.50 -0.02
CA PHE A 177 15.73 3.89 0.26
C PHE A 177 17.24 4.03 0.46
N ALA A 178 17.85 3.18 1.30
CA ALA A 178 19.29 3.19 1.55
C ALA A 178 20.12 2.93 0.29
N ASN A 179 19.67 2.01 -0.58
CA ASN A 179 20.35 1.68 -1.83
C ASN A 179 20.20 2.78 -2.89
N THR A 180 19.08 3.50 -2.85
CA THR A 180 18.72 4.57 -3.79
C THR A 180 19.41 5.88 -3.43
N PHE A 181 19.23 6.34 -2.19
CA PHE A 181 19.75 7.61 -1.68
C PHE A 181 21.06 7.41 -0.91
N LYS A 182 22.10 7.05 -1.65
CA LYS A 182 23.41 6.69 -1.08
C LYS A 182 24.03 7.84 -0.27
N HIS A 183 23.84 9.10 -0.67
CA HIS A 183 24.39 10.23 0.06
C HIS A 183 23.68 10.45 1.40
N LEU A 184 22.36 10.25 1.45
CA LEU A 184 21.62 10.30 2.70
C LEU A 184 22.05 9.14 3.62
N HIS A 185 22.23 7.96 3.05
CA HIS A 185 22.66 6.78 3.80
C HIS A 185 24.07 6.95 4.39
N THR A 186 25.04 7.48 3.63
CA THR A 186 26.40 7.73 4.12
C THR A 186 26.46 8.81 5.20
N ARG A 187 25.52 9.77 5.18
CA ARG A 187 25.34 10.77 6.25
C ARG A 187 24.65 10.23 7.50
N GLY A 188 24.34 8.94 7.55
CA GLY A 188 23.70 8.30 8.71
C GLY A 188 22.19 8.49 8.80
N ILE A 189 21.54 9.05 7.77
CA ILE A 189 20.08 9.19 7.75
C ILE A 189 19.46 7.81 7.56
N ARG A 190 18.55 7.44 8.46
CA ARG A 190 17.84 6.17 8.44
C ARG A 190 16.34 6.45 8.57
N PRO A 191 15.50 6.06 7.60
CA PRO A 191 14.07 6.24 7.73
C PRO A 191 13.52 5.31 8.82
N ALA A 192 12.52 5.79 9.56
CA ALA A 192 11.73 4.96 10.46
C ALA A 192 10.60 4.27 9.68
N VAL A 193 10.15 3.12 10.14
CA VAL A 193 9.08 2.37 9.49
C VAL A 193 7.75 2.74 10.14
N LEU A 194 6.79 3.13 9.31
CA LEU A 194 5.40 3.29 9.67
C LEU A 194 4.57 2.49 8.66
N TYR A 195 4.08 1.33 9.09
CA TYR A 195 3.35 0.42 8.22
C TYR A 195 1.98 0.97 7.83
N PRO A 196 1.57 0.91 6.55
CA PRO A 196 0.20 1.18 6.15
C PRO A 196 -0.79 0.29 6.90
N ALA A 197 -1.97 0.84 7.15
CA ALA A 197 -3.00 0.16 7.92
C ALA A 197 -4.09 -0.45 7.05
N VAL A 198 -4.78 -1.45 7.63
CA VAL A 198 -6.07 -1.91 7.16
C VAL A 198 -7.15 -1.59 8.21
N ASN A 199 -8.30 -1.09 7.76
CA ASN A 199 -9.47 -1.00 8.63
C ASN A 199 -10.00 -2.42 8.86
N VAL A 200 -9.72 -3.01 10.02
CA VAL A 200 -10.16 -4.37 10.36
C VAL A 200 -11.67 -4.46 10.55
N ASP A 201 -12.33 -3.38 10.93
CA ASP A 201 -13.77 -3.36 11.22
C ASP A 201 -14.62 -3.46 9.94
N GLN A 202 -14.01 -3.36 8.74
CA GLN A 202 -14.70 -3.56 7.46
C GLN A 202 -14.92 -5.06 7.11
N PHE A 203 -14.34 -5.98 7.88
CA PHE A 203 -14.38 -7.41 7.62
C PHE A 203 -14.93 -8.19 8.82
N ASP A 204 -16.03 -8.90 8.58
CA ASP A 204 -16.68 -9.77 9.55
C ASP A 204 -16.02 -11.16 9.63
N GLU A 205 -16.31 -11.90 10.70
CA GLU A 205 -15.94 -13.33 10.78
C GLU A 205 -16.74 -14.12 9.73
N PRO A 206 -16.08 -14.97 8.92
CA PRO A 206 -16.74 -15.66 7.82
C PRO A 206 -17.76 -16.70 8.32
N HIS A 207 -18.99 -16.65 7.79
CA HIS A 207 -20.05 -17.62 8.10
C HIS A 207 -19.88 -18.96 7.37
N SER A 208 -19.30 -18.94 6.17
CA SER A 208 -19.01 -20.13 5.38
C SER A 208 -17.73 -19.92 4.56
N THR A 209 -17.06 -21.02 4.22
CA THR A 209 -15.85 -21.01 3.40
C THR A 209 -16.04 -21.97 2.24
N LYS A 210 -15.80 -21.48 1.03
CA LYS A 210 -15.78 -22.26 -0.21
C LYS A 210 -14.36 -22.74 -0.47
N LEU A 211 -14.21 -23.87 -1.16
CA LEU A 211 -12.92 -24.34 -1.67
C LEU A 211 -12.45 -23.49 -2.87
N ASN A 212 -12.28 -22.19 -2.63
CA ASN A 212 -11.90 -21.22 -3.65
C ASN A 212 -10.63 -20.50 -3.22
N PHE A 213 -9.62 -20.51 -4.07
CA PHE A 213 -8.46 -19.63 -3.98
C PHE A 213 -8.79 -18.28 -4.60
N LEU A 214 -8.35 -17.18 -3.97
CA LEU A 214 -8.64 -15.84 -4.45
C LEU A 214 -7.34 -15.07 -4.72
N SER A 215 -7.17 -14.54 -5.92
CA SER A 215 -6.11 -13.58 -6.25
C SER A 215 -6.75 -12.22 -6.47
N ILE A 216 -6.30 -11.20 -5.72
CA ILE A 216 -6.75 -9.82 -5.88
C ILE A 216 -5.59 -8.94 -6.34
N ASN A 217 -5.53 -8.63 -7.63
CA ASN A 217 -4.47 -7.83 -8.22
C ASN A 217 -5.00 -7.04 -9.42
N ARG A 218 -4.43 -5.85 -9.68
CA ARG A 218 -4.64 -5.20 -10.98
C ARG A 218 -4.13 -6.11 -12.10
N PHE A 219 -4.78 -6.06 -13.25
CA PHE A 219 -4.38 -6.79 -14.45
C PHE A 219 -3.13 -6.16 -15.09
N GLU A 220 -2.01 -6.17 -14.38
CA GLU A 220 -0.71 -5.65 -14.80
C GLU A 220 0.34 -6.78 -14.75
N ARG A 221 1.19 -6.93 -15.78
CA ARG A 221 2.11 -8.09 -15.89
C ARG A 221 3.08 -8.23 -14.72
N LYS A 222 3.49 -7.09 -14.13
CA LYS A 222 4.34 -7.07 -12.92
C LYS A 222 3.72 -7.75 -11.69
N LYS A 223 2.40 -7.97 -11.68
CA LYS A 223 1.70 -8.67 -10.58
C LYS A 223 1.79 -10.19 -10.71
N ASN A 224 2.27 -10.72 -11.83
CA ASN A 224 2.58 -12.14 -12.03
C ASN A 224 1.40 -13.07 -11.72
N ILE A 225 0.19 -12.71 -12.18
CA ILE A 225 -1.04 -13.49 -11.94
C ILE A 225 -0.94 -14.89 -12.60
N GLU A 226 -0.12 -15.05 -13.64
CA GLU A 226 0.18 -16.33 -14.29
C GLU A 226 0.66 -17.39 -13.30
N LEU A 227 1.40 -16.97 -12.26
CA LEU A 227 1.88 -17.86 -11.21
C LEU A 227 0.73 -18.50 -10.44
N ALA A 228 -0.34 -17.76 -10.15
CA ALA A 228 -1.51 -18.31 -9.46
C ALA A 228 -2.23 -19.35 -10.33
N ILE A 229 -2.39 -19.08 -11.63
CA ILE A 229 -3.02 -20.01 -12.58
C ILE A 229 -2.18 -21.27 -12.73
N SER A 230 -0.87 -21.12 -12.93
CA SER A 230 0.04 -22.25 -13.12
C SER A 230 0.15 -23.11 -11.87
N ALA A 231 0.19 -22.51 -10.67
CA ALA A 231 0.19 -23.22 -9.41
C ALA A 231 -1.12 -23.98 -9.17
N PHE A 232 -2.24 -23.36 -9.53
CA PHE A 232 -3.56 -23.99 -9.45
C PHE A 232 -3.70 -25.14 -10.45
N ALA A 233 -3.14 -25.02 -11.66
CA ALA A 233 -3.07 -26.13 -12.62
C ALA A 233 -2.26 -27.32 -12.09
N MET A 234 -1.09 -27.06 -11.50
CA MET A 234 -0.28 -28.11 -10.86
C MET A 234 -0.97 -28.78 -9.68
N LEU A 235 -1.87 -28.09 -8.97
CA LEU A 235 -2.66 -28.71 -7.91
C LEU A 235 -3.57 -29.81 -8.46
N HIS A 236 -3.99 -29.72 -9.73
CA HIS A 236 -4.88 -30.66 -10.40
C HIS A 236 -4.14 -31.73 -11.24
N THR A 237 -2.81 -31.70 -11.36
CA THR A 237 -2.10 -32.70 -12.17
C THR A 237 -1.95 -34.04 -11.42
N PRO A 238 -2.38 -35.17 -12.00
CA PRO A 238 -2.29 -36.50 -11.37
C PRO A 238 -0.86 -37.01 -11.16
N GLU A 239 0.13 -36.43 -11.85
CA GLU A 239 1.48 -36.98 -12.01
C GLU A 239 2.47 -36.56 -10.92
N GLY A 240 1.99 -35.93 -9.84
CA GLY A 240 2.78 -35.71 -8.64
C GLY A 240 2.42 -36.71 -7.55
N ASP A 241 3.38 -37.52 -7.10
CA ASP A 241 3.31 -38.36 -5.88
C ASP A 241 2.88 -37.62 -4.61
N VAL A 242 2.64 -36.31 -4.68
CA VAL A 242 2.40 -35.44 -3.53
C VAL A 242 0.92 -35.40 -3.12
N PHE A 243 -0.07 -35.68 -4.00
CA PHE A 243 -1.48 -35.31 -3.73
C PHE A 243 -2.57 -36.30 -4.18
N GLN A 244 -2.33 -37.62 -4.14
CA GLN A 244 -3.20 -38.65 -4.73
C GLN A 244 -4.62 -38.85 -4.11
N ASN A 245 -5.10 -38.08 -3.12
CA ASN A 245 -6.27 -38.51 -2.32
C ASN A 245 -7.32 -37.44 -1.91
N HIS A 246 -7.47 -36.33 -2.64
CA HIS A 246 -8.44 -35.29 -2.24
C HIS A 246 -9.44 -34.94 -3.34
N ASN A 247 -10.69 -34.68 -2.93
CA ASN A 247 -11.79 -34.22 -3.78
C ASN A 247 -11.52 -32.77 -4.23
N LEU A 248 -10.48 -32.60 -5.04
CA LEU A 248 -10.10 -31.34 -5.69
C LEU A 248 -11.13 -30.96 -6.75
N ASP A 249 -12.08 -31.83 -7.06
CA ASP A 249 -13.12 -31.59 -8.07
C ASP A 249 -13.98 -30.37 -7.78
N ASP A 250 -14.05 -29.91 -6.52
CA ASP A 250 -14.78 -28.69 -6.14
C ASP A 250 -13.89 -27.44 -6.02
N ALA A 251 -12.56 -27.57 -6.21
CA ALA A 251 -11.64 -26.45 -6.09
C ALA A 251 -11.75 -25.49 -7.28
N SER A 252 -11.78 -24.19 -6.97
CA SER A 252 -11.80 -23.10 -7.96
C SER A 252 -10.77 -22.01 -7.67
N LEU A 253 -10.41 -21.24 -8.69
CA LEU A 253 -9.57 -20.05 -8.58
C LEU A 253 -10.35 -18.83 -9.08
N THR A 254 -10.52 -17.83 -8.22
CA THR A 254 -11.07 -16.52 -8.62
C THR A 254 -9.95 -15.51 -8.74
N ILE A 255 -9.84 -14.85 -9.89
CA ILE A 255 -8.93 -13.74 -10.16
C ILE A 255 -9.77 -12.47 -10.27
N ALA A 256 -9.65 -11.59 -9.28
CA ALA A 256 -10.38 -10.34 -9.22
C ALA A 256 -9.40 -9.15 -9.21
N GLY A 257 -9.82 -8.01 -9.77
CA GLY A 257 -9.06 -6.80 -9.55
C GLY A 257 -9.31 -5.68 -10.54
N GLY A 258 -8.64 -4.55 -10.31
CA GLY A 258 -8.84 -3.34 -11.10
C GLY A 258 -8.54 -3.57 -12.57
N TYR A 259 -9.51 -3.25 -13.43
CA TYR A 259 -9.43 -3.38 -14.87
C TYR A 259 -9.92 -2.09 -15.52
N ASP A 260 -9.09 -1.50 -16.38
CA ASP A 260 -9.47 -0.34 -17.18
C ASP A 260 -9.31 -0.67 -18.67
N LYS A 261 -10.43 -0.74 -19.39
CA LYS A 261 -10.50 -1.02 -20.84
C LYS A 261 -9.74 -0.02 -21.71
N ARG A 262 -9.40 1.16 -21.17
CA ARG A 262 -8.63 2.19 -21.87
C ARG A 262 -7.13 1.92 -21.80
N LEU A 263 -6.68 1.09 -20.86
CA LEU A 263 -5.29 0.71 -20.71
C LEU A 263 -5.04 -0.58 -21.49
N LYS A 264 -4.27 -0.47 -22.58
CA LYS A 264 -3.94 -1.58 -23.47
C LYS A 264 -3.36 -2.78 -22.71
N GLU A 265 -2.49 -2.55 -21.73
CA GLU A 265 -1.90 -3.60 -20.90
C GLU A 265 -2.95 -4.45 -20.17
N ASN A 266 -3.97 -3.83 -19.56
CA ASN A 266 -5.01 -4.58 -18.84
C ASN A 266 -5.79 -5.52 -19.77
N VAL A 267 -6.12 -5.03 -20.97
CA VAL A 267 -6.88 -5.79 -21.97
C VAL A 267 -6.07 -6.98 -22.46
N GLU A 268 -4.84 -6.74 -22.90
CA GLU A 268 -3.96 -7.80 -23.43
C GLU A 268 -3.65 -8.85 -22.37
N TYR A 269 -3.32 -8.43 -21.16
CA TYR A 269 -2.91 -9.34 -20.11
C TYR A 269 -4.07 -10.21 -19.60
N LEU A 270 -5.30 -9.69 -19.54
CA LEU A 270 -6.47 -10.52 -19.24
C LEU A 270 -6.66 -11.64 -20.27
N GLU A 271 -6.49 -11.34 -21.57
CA GLU A 271 -6.58 -12.36 -22.61
C GLU A 271 -5.43 -13.37 -22.54
N GLU A 272 -4.20 -12.92 -22.25
CA GLU A 272 -3.05 -13.80 -22.00
C GLU A 272 -3.32 -14.78 -20.83
N LEU A 273 -3.94 -14.31 -19.75
CA LEU A 273 -4.30 -15.13 -18.59
C LEU A 273 -5.40 -16.14 -18.91
N LYS A 274 -6.41 -15.77 -19.70
CA LYS A 274 -7.45 -16.70 -20.17
C LYS A 274 -6.85 -17.80 -21.05
N SER A 275 -6.02 -17.42 -22.02
CA SER A 275 -5.32 -18.39 -22.88
C SER A 275 -4.35 -19.28 -22.10
N LEU A 276 -3.74 -18.78 -21.03
CA LEU A 276 -2.96 -19.60 -20.10
C LEU A 276 -3.84 -20.63 -19.39
N ALA A 277 -4.98 -20.22 -18.81
CA ALA A 277 -5.89 -21.14 -18.13
C ALA A 277 -6.46 -22.22 -19.09
N GLU A 278 -6.71 -21.87 -20.36
CA GLU A 278 -7.10 -22.84 -21.40
C GLU A 278 -5.99 -23.84 -21.70
N ARG A 279 -4.76 -23.36 -21.91
CA ARG A 279 -3.60 -24.21 -22.22
C ARG A 279 -3.25 -25.17 -21.09
N GLU A 280 -3.40 -24.72 -19.85
CA GLU A 280 -3.19 -25.51 -18.63
C GLU A 280 -4.40 -26.39 -18.26
N GLY A 281 -5.49 -26.36 -19.05
CA GLY A 281 -6.66 -27.23 -18.86
C GLY A 281 -7.58 -26.87 -17.67
N VAL A 282 -7.38 -25.73 -17.02
CA VAL A 282 -8.12 -25.30 -15.83
C VAL A 282 -9.12 -24.16 -16.06
N SER A 283 -9.31 -23.71 -17.31
CA SER A 283 -10.20 -22.58 -17.65
C SER A 283 -11.62 -22.71 -17.08
N HIS A 284 -12.18 -23.92 -17.01
CA HIS A 284 -13.51 -24.19 -16.46
C HIS A 284 -13.62 -23.99 -14.92
N ARG A 285 -12.49 -23.83 -14.22
CA ARG A 285 -12.37 -23.62 -12.77
C ARG A 285 -11.81 -22.24 -12.41
N VAL A 286 -11.40 -21.45 -13.41
CA VAL A 286 -10.84 -20.12 -13.21
C VAL A 286 -11.88 -19.07 -13.56
N ASN A 287 -12.29 -18.27 -12.58
CA ASN A 287 -13.22 -17.16 -12.77
C ASN A 287 -12.48 -15.82 -12.78
N PHE A 288 -12.74 -14.98 -13.79
CA PHE A 288 -12.15 -13.66 -13.92
C PHE A 288 -13.18 -12.57 -13.63
N ILE A 289 -12.92 -11.73 -12.63
CA ILE A 289 -13.79 -10.60 -12.24
C ILE A 289 -13.05 -9.29 -12.53
N THR A 290 -13.51 -8.58 -13.57
CA THR A 290 -12.93 -7.31 -14.02
C THR A 290 -13.53 -6.14 -13.25
N SER A 291 -12.78 -5.67 -12.26
CA SER A 291 -13.21 -4.71 -11.24
C SER A 291 -14.33 -5.26 -10.34
N CYS A 292 -14.21 -5.01 -9.04
CA CYS A 292 -15.26 -5.33 -8.07
C CYS A 292 -15.51 -4.11 -7.20
N SER A 293 -16.75 -3.94 -6.78
CA SER A 293 -17.09 -3.01 -5.69
C SER A 293 -16.44 -3.46 -4.39
N THR A 294 -16.30 -2.54 -3.43
CA THR A 294 -15.79 -2.87 -2.08
C THR A 294 -16.61 -3.98 -1.43
N ALA A 295 -17.93 -3.97 -1.59
CA ALA A 295 -18.83 -4.99 -1.04
C ALA A 295 -18.57 -6.37 -1.68
N GLU A 296 -18.45 -6.45 -3.00
CA GLU A 296 -18.13 -7.70 -3.70
C GLU A 296 -16.74 -8.22 -3.31
N ARG A 297 -15.74 -7.33 -3.23
CA ARG A 297 -14.39 -7.69 -2.78
C ARG A 297 -14.41 -8.29 -1.38
N ASN A 298 -15.10 -7.64 -0.44
CA ASN A 298 -15.19 -8.11 0.95
C ASN A 298 -15.95 -9.45 1.03
N ALA A 299 -16.99 -9.64 0.19
CA ALA A 299 -17.68 -10.92 0.08
C ALA A 299 -16.76 -12.03 -0.45
N LEU A 300 -15.99 -11.78 -1.52
CA LEU A 300 -15.01 -12.73 -2.05
C LEU A 300 -13.96 -13.11 -1.01
N LEU A 301 -13.41 -12.11 -0.31
CA LEU A 301 -12.45 -12.31 0.78
C LEU A 301 -13.07 -13.19 1.88
N SER A 302 -14.28 -12.89 2.34
CA SER A 302 -14.95 -13.66 3.40
C SER A 302 -15.21 -15.13 3.02
N GLN A 303 -15.46 -15.41 1.74
CA GLN A 303 -15.87 -16.74 1.27
C GLN A 303 -14.70 -17.62 0.80
N CYS A 304 -13.55 -17.05 0.43
CA CYS A 304 -12.42 -17.83 -0.06
C CYS A 304 -11.80 -18.70 1.04
N LEU A 305 -11.07 -19.75 0.64
CA LEU A 305 -10.25 -20.57 1.54
C LEU A 305 -8.97 -19.81 1.94
N CYS A 306 -8.33 -19.19 0.94
CA CYS A 306 -7.03 -18.54 1.05
C CYS A 306 -6.88 -17.49 -0.05
N VAL A 307 -6.12 -16.44 0.23
CA VAL A 307 -5.69 -15.48 -0.78
C VAL A 307 -4.30 -15.86 -1.32
N ILE A 308 -4.14 -15.76 -2.64
CA ILE A 308 -2.88 -15.99 -3.35
C ILE A 308 -2.33 -14.64 -3.80
N TYR A 309 -1.14 -14.29 -3.31
CA TYR A 309 -0.48 -13.03 -3.57
C TYR A 309 0.85 -13.22 -4.30
N THR A 310 0.78 -13.11 -5.63
CA THR A 310 1.89 -13.38 -6.56
C THR A 310 2.87 -12.24 -6.86
N PRO A 311 2.62 -10.95 -6.53
CA PRO A 311 3.61 -9.89 -6.81
C PRO A 311 4.94 -10.14 -6.11
N LYS A 312 6.02 -10.11 -6.88
CA LYS A 312 7.39 -10.16 -6.37
C LYS A 312 7.89 -8.73 -6.09
N ASP A 313 8.66 -8.58 -5.02
CA ASP A 313 9.33 -7.32 -4.64
C ASP A 313 8.34 -6.16 -4.47
N GLU A 314 7.11 -6.48 -4.05
CA GLU A 314 6.07 -5.51 -3.75
C GLU A 314 6.49 -4.65 -2.56
N HIS A 315 6.26 -3.34 -2.65
CA HIS A 315 6.71 -2.40 -1.61
C HIS A 315 6.14 -2.70 -0.22
N PHE A 316 4.84 -3.00 -0.16
CA PHE A 316 4.16 -3.38 1.08
C PHE A 316 3.13 -4.50 0.85
N GLY A 317 2.19 -4.27 -0.07
CA GLY A 317 1.13 -5.24 -0.39
C GLY A 317 -0.02 -5.19 0.62
N ILE A 318 -1.01 -4.33 0.38
CA ILE A 318 -2.16 -4.18 1.29
C ILE A 318 -3.15 -5.35 1.22
N VAL A 319 -3.23 -6.03 0.07
CA VAL A 319 -4.15 -7.16 -0.15
C VAL A 319 -3.92 -8.32 0.83
N PRO A 320 -2.66 -8.74 1.12
CA PRO A 320 -2.38 -9.65 2.23
C PRO A 320 -3.03 -9.22 3.55
N LEU A 321 -2.92 -7.96 3.95
CA LEU A 321 -3.52 -7.47 5.20
C LEU A 321 -5.05 -7.49 5.15
N GLU A 322 -5.65 -7.15 4.00
CA GLU A 322 -7.11 -7.24 3.80
C GLU A 322 -7.60 -8.69 3.93
N ALA A 323 -6.84 -9.66 3.40
CA ALA A 323 -7.13 -11.09 3.54
C ALA A 323 -7.00 -11.56 4.98
N MET A 324 -5.92 -11.18 5.66
CA MET A 324 -5.70 -11.49 7.07
C MET A 324 -6.80 -10.88 7.94
N ALA A 325 -7.22 -9.64 7.65
CA ALA A 325 -8.35 -9.00 8.29
C ALA A 325 -9.66 -9.76 8.00
N ALA A 326 -9.85 -10.32 6.80
CA ALA A 326 -10.99 -11.18 6.50
C ALA A 326 -10.91 -12.61 7.09
N HIS A 327 -10.01 -12.84 8.04
CA HIS A 327 -9.76 -14.16 8.65
C HIS A 327 -9.29 -15.21 7.65
N LYS A 328 -8.50 -14.81 6.63
CA LYS A 328 -7.99 -15.72 5.61
C LYS A 328 -6.47 -15.82 5.67
N PRO A 329 -5.91 -17.04 5.58
CA PRO A 329 -4.48 -17.21 5.36
C PRO A 329 -4.10 -16.65 3.99
N VAL A 330 -2.81 -16.34 3.85
CA VAL A 330 -2.25 -15.80 2.61
C VAL A 330 -1.08 -16.66 2.16
N ILE A 331 -1.08 -17.10 0.91
CA ILE A 331 0.10 -17.65 0.24
C ILE A 331 0.71 -16.53 -0.59
N ALA A 332 1.92 -16.11 -0.25
CA ALA A 332 2.57 -14.97 -0.91
C ALA A 332 4.00 -15.26 -1.34
N CYS A 333 4.50 -14.46 -2.28
CA CYS A 333 5.92 -14.47 -2.64
C CYS A 333 6.78 -14.12 -1.41
N ASN A 334 7.86 -14.87 -1.18
CA ASN A 334 8.86 -14.64 -0.15
C ASN A 334 9.82 -13.49 -0.53
N SER A 335 9.27 -12.33 -0.88
CA SER A 335 10.03 -11.11 -1.12
C SER A 335 9.17 -9.85 -0.93
N GLY A 336 9.82 -8.71 -0.75
CA GLY A 336 9.13 -7.43 -0.53
C GLY A 336 8.42 -7.34 0.81
N GLY A 337 7.37 -6.52 0.86
CA GLY A 337 6.54 -6.28 2.03
C GLY A 337 5.82 -7.50 2.64
N PRO A 338 5.35 -8.50 1.87
CA PRO A 338 4.75 -9.71 2.43
C PRO A 338 5.61 -10.45 3.47
N VAL A 339 6.94 -10.39 3.35
CA VAL A 339 7.89 -11.00 4.30
C VAL A 339 7.81 -10.36 5.70
N GLU A 340 7.32 -9.12 5.78
CA GLU A 340 7.17 -8.40 7.05
C GLU A 340 5.79 -8.58 7.69
N THR A 341 4.79 -8.98 6.90
CA THR A 341 3.38 -8.97 7.31
C THR A 341 2.81 -10.37 7.49
N ILE A 342 3.36 -11.38 6.81
CA ILE A 342 2.96 -12.78 6.92
C ILE A 342 3.96 -13.53 7.80
N LYS A 343 3.45 -14.24 8.81
CA LYS A 343 4.21 -15.21 9.60
C LYS A 343 4.10 -16.58 8.94
N ASP A 344 5.18 -17.04 8.33
CA ASP A 344 5.23 -18.32 7.61
C ASP A 344 4.82 -19.50 8.50
N GLY A 345 3.89 -20.33 8.04
CA GLY A 345 3.33 -21.45 8.78
C GLY A 345 2.33 -21.08 9.88
N GLU A 346 2.14 -19.80 10.20
CA GLU A 346 1.21 -19.34 11.25
C GLU A 346 0.01 -18.56 10.67
N THR A 347 0.26 -17.55 9.84
CA THR A 347 -0.80 -16.71 9.24
C THR A 347 -0.94 -16.95 7.74
N GLY A 348 -0.17 -17.88 7.18
CA GLY A 348 -0.04 -18.10 5.76
C GLY A 348 1.27 -18.80 5.41
N TYR A 349 1.64 -18.77 4.13
CA TYR A 349 2.90 -19.34 3.63
C TYR A 349 3.66 -18.33 2.77
N LEU A 350 4.97 -18.24 2.98
CA LEU A 350 5.89 -17.50 2.12
C LEU A 350 6.58 -18.48 1.18
N CYS A 351 6.39 -18.29 -0.12
CA CYS A 351 6.85 -19.20 -1.15
C CYS A 351 7.80 -18.50 -2.13
N ASP A 352 8.81 -19.22 -2.63
CA ASP A 352 9.51 -18.77 -3.83
C ASP A 352 8.50 -18.64 -4.99
N PRO A 353 8.68 -17.69 -5.93
CA PRO A 353 7.73 -17.38 -7.00
C PRO A 353 7.73 -18.45 -8.10
N THR A 354 7.47 -19.70 -7.72
CA THR A 354 7.44 -20.88 -8.57
C THR A 354 6.09 -21.58 -8.41
N PRO A 355 5.48 -22.07 -9.51
CA PRO A 355 4.21 -22.75 -9.44
C PRO A 355 4.20 -23.94 -8.46
N GLN A 356 5.32 -24.67 -8.35
CA GLN A 356 5.47 -25.84 -7.50
C GLN A 356 5.35 -25.50 -6.00
N GLN A 357 6.02 -24.44 -5.54
CA GLN A 357 5.96 -24.01 -4.14
C GLN A 357 4.56 -23.50 -3.77
N PHE A 358 3.96 -22.69 -4.65
CA PHE A 358 2.60 -22.19 -4.45
C PHE A 358 1.57 -23.33 -4.45
N SER A 359 1.68 -24.27 -5.39
CA SER A 359 0.81 -25.45 -5.46
C SER A 359 0.93 -26.33 -4.21
N SER A 360 2.16 -26.52 -3.71
CA SER A 360 2.39 -27.26 -2.47
C SER A 360 1.74 -26.60 -1.25
N ALA A 361 1.81 -25.26 -1.17
CA ALA A 361 1.14 -24.50 -0.12
C ALA A 361 -0.39 -24.54 -0.24
N MET A 362 -0.92 -24.45 -1.46
CA MET A 362 -2.36 -24.61 -1.73
C MET A 362 -2.84 -25.99 -1.25
N ALA A 363 -2.11 -27.05 -1.59
CA ALA A 363 -2.48 -28.41 -1.25
C ALA A 363 -2.54 -28.65 0.27
N LYS A 364 -1.59 -28.09 1.05
CA LYS A 364 -1.64 -28.15 2.53
C LYS A 364 -2.96 -27.61 3.09
N LEU A 365 -3.50 -26.53 2.50
CA LEU A 365 -4.76 -25.93 2.93
C LEU A 365 -5.99 -26.70 2.44
N VAL A 366 -5.90 -27.40 1.30
CA VAL A 366 -6.97 -28.30 0.83
C VAL A 366 -7.04 -29.56 1.69
N GLN A 367 -5.90 -30.13 2.06
CA GLN A 367 -5.80 -31.36 2.84
C GLN A 367 -6.47 -31.25 4.20
N ASP A 368 -6.30 -30.10 4.87
CA ASP A 368 -6.97 -29.81 6.13
C ASP A 368 -7.51 -28.38 6.14
N PRO A 369 -8.80 -28.19 5.77
CA PRO A 369 -9.45 -26.88 5.82
C PRO A 369 -9.52 -26.28 7.24
N GLN A 370 -9.37 -27.08 8.31
CA GLN A 370 -9.28 -26.53 9.67
C GLN A 370 -7.99 -25.75 9.87
N ILE A 371 -6.88 -26.17 9.24
CA ILE A 371 -5.63 -25.40 9.25
C ILE A 371 -5.87 -24.01 8.67
N ALA A 372 -6.58 -23.90 7.55
CA ALA A 372 -6.90 -22.59 6.96
C ALA A 372 -7.70 -21.70 7.92
N LYS A 373 -8.65 -22.28 8.68
CA LYS A 373 -9.42 -21.56 9.69
C LYS A 373 -8.56 -21.10 10.87
N ILE A 374 -7.67 -21.96 11.37
CA ILE A 374 -6.75 -21.63 12.47
C ILE A 374 -5.80 -20.52 12.03
N MET A 375 -5.13 -20.69 10.88
CA MET A 375 -4.24 -19.68 10.31
C MET A 375 -4.96 -18.36 10.05
N GLY A 376 -6.21 -18.41 9.57
CA GLY A 376 -7.05 -17.24 9.35
C GLY A 376 -7.35 -16.45 10.64
N LYS A 377 -7.60 -17.14 11.76
CA LYS A 377 -7.79 -16.48 13.07
C LYS A 377 -6.50 -15.85 13.58
N GLU A 378 -5.39 -16.56 13.43
CA GLU A 378 -4.05 -16.05 13.77
C GLU A 378 -3.67 -14.83 12.92
N ALA A 379 -4.00 -14.88 11.63
CA ALA A 379 -3.85 -13.78 10.69
C ALA A 379 -4.66 -12.54 11.12
N ARG A 380 -5.94 -12.71 11.48
CA ARG A 380 -6.78 -11.62 11.99
C ARG A 380 -6.19 -11.00 13.26
N ARG A 381 -5.78 -11.83 14.22
CA ARG A 381 -5.18 -11.36 15.47
C ARG A 381 -3.93 -10.53 15.18
N HIS A 382 -3.03 -11.09 14.38
CA HIS A 382 -1.79 -10.43 14.01
C HIS A 382 -2.03 -9.07 13.34
N VAL A 383 -2.92 -9.00 12.36
CA VAL A 383 -3.19 -7.75 11.65
C VAL A 383 -3.84 -6.70 12.55
N THR A 384 -4.70 -7.13 13.48
CA THR A 384 -5.35 -6.23 14.44
C THR A 384 -4.33 -5.58 15.38
N GLU A 385 -3.39 -6.38 15.88
CA GLU A 385 -2.37 -5.97 16.86
C GLU A 385 -1.18 -5.20 16.24
N SER A 386 -0.95 -5.34 14.94
CA SER A 386 0.27 -4.80 14.29
C SER A 386 -0.01 -3.81 13.15
N PHE A 387 -1.13 -3.95 12.43
CA PHE A 387 -1.37 -3.25 11.16
C PHE A 387 -2.80 -2.67 11.04
N SER A 388 -3.51 -2.50 12.15
CA SER A 388 -4.81 -1.82 12.16
C SER A 388 -4.65 -0.30 12.09
N THR A 389 -5.70 0.43 11.68
CA THR A 389 -5.68 1.91 11.64
C THR A 389 -5.35 2.49 13.02
N LYS A 390 -5.85 1.88 14.09
CA LYS A 390 -5.54 2.25 15.48
C LYS A 390 -4.05 2.14 15.80
N MET A 391 -3.39 1.05 15.39
CA MET A 391 -1.95 0.86 15.61
C MET A 391 -1.11 1.81 14.77
N PHE A 392 -1.51 2.05 13.52
CA PHE A 392 -0.89 3.08 12.68
C PHE A 392 -1.01 4.47 13.30
N GLY A 393 -2.20 4.83 13.77
CA GLY A 393 -2.48 6.07 14.48
C GLY A 393 -1.63 6.26 15.72
N LEU A 394 -1.53 5.22 16.55
CA LEU A 394 -0.72 5.21 17.76
C LEU A 394 0.77 5.49 17.45
N HIS A 395 1.34 4.77 16.48
CA HIS A 395 2.75 4.94 16.09
C HIS A 395 3.00 6.29 15.43
N LEU A 396 2.11 6.74 14.53
CA LEU A 396 2.23 8.05 13.88
C LEU A 396 2.18 9.16 14.93
N ASN A 397 1.22 9.12 15.84
CA ASN A 397 1.11 10.08 16.94
C ASN A 397 2.39 10.10 17.80
N GLN A 398 2.94 8.93 18.12
CA GLN A 398 4.20 8.84 18.87
C GLN A 398 5.35 9.53 18.12
N TYR A 399 5.53 9.22 16.82
CA TYR A 399 6.55 9.88 16.00
C TYR A 399 6.38 11.41 15.95
N LEU A 400 5.14 11.89 15.77
CA LEU A 400 4.86 13.34 15.71
C LEU A 400 5.08 14.02 17.07
N SER A 401 4.71 13.35 18.16
CA SER A 401 4.91 13.86 19.52
C SER A 401 6.41 13.92 19.87
N ASP A 402 7.18 12.90 19.53
CA ASP A 402 8.60 12.84 19.82
C ASP A 402 9.40 13.88 19.02
N ILE A 403 9.02 14.17 17.78
CA ILE A 403 9.70 15.18 16.97
C ILE A 403 9.33 16.62 17.35
N ALA A 404 8.10 16.82 17.84
CA ALA A 404 7.62 18.11 18.30
C ALA A 404 8.19 18.50 19.68
N ARG A 405 8.63 17.53 20.49
CA ARG A 405 9.29 17.79 21.78
C ARG A 405 10.55 18.64 21.58
N PRO A 406 10.77 19.69 22.40
CA PRO A 406 12.04 20.40 22.42
C PRO A 406 13.17 19.40 22.71
N LYS A 407 14.30 19.50 22.00
CA LYS A 407 15.50 18.77 22.40
C LYS A 407 15.82 19.18 23.84
N ARG A 408 15.85 18.22 24.76
CA ARG A 408 16.40 18.47 26.10
C ARG A 408 17.90 18.69 25.89
N ASP A 409 18.34 19.90 26.24
CA ASP A 409 19.75 20.32 26.19
C ASP A 409 20.64 19.48 27.11
#